data_AF-A0A2G2XMH5-F1
#
_entry.id   AF-A0A2G2XMH5-F1
#
_cell.length_a   1.000
_cell.length_b   1.000
_cell.length_c   1.000
_cell.angle_alpha   90.00
_cell.angle_beta   90.00
_cell.angle_gamma   90.00
#
_symmetry.space_group_name_H-M   'P 1'
#
loop_
_entity.id
_entity.type
_entity.pdbx_description
1 polymer ?
#
loop_
_entity_poly.entity_id
_entity_poly.type
_entity_poly.pdbx_seq_one_letter_code
_entity_poly.pdbx_strand_id
1 'polypeptide(L)'
;MYDSYEFSGHYVVVLAEIEKIAKIIALCFQGCDFYVKKGINLQNNPRHKDKDSSDMFDVLFEDDLPQQSSGSLDCGVFMVMYAECLSYGHEVIPTEFDPN
;
A
#
# COMPACT_ATOMS: atom_id res chain seq x y z
N MET A 1 2.54 2.94 -0.59
CA MET A 1 3.99 3.20 -0.48
C MET A 1 4.60 2.64 -1.75
N TYR A 2 5.41 3.41 -2.46
CA TYR A 2 6.11 2.95 -3.66
C TYR A 2 7.58 2.80 -3.30
N ASP A 3 8.14 1.62 -3.53
CA ASP A 3 9.56 1.33 -3.37
C ASP A 3 10.03 0.58 -4.63
N SER A 4 11.12 1.03 -5.24
CA SER A 4 11.69 0.38 -6.43
C SER A 4 12.49 -0.83 -5.97
N TYR A 5 11.79 -1.95 -5.88
CA TYR A 5 12.19 -3.09 -5.06
C TYR A 5 12.92 -4.21 -5.82
N GLU A 6 12.72 -4.34 -7.14
CA GLU A 6 13.16 -5.54 -7.89
C GLU A 6 14.68 -5.76 -7.92
N PHE A 7 15.50 -4.75 -7.61
CA PHE A 7 16.95 -4.88 -7.80
C PHE A 7 17.73 -5.44 -6.61
N SER A 8 17.08 -5.83 -5.51
CA SER A 8 17.80 -6.37 -4.35
C SER A 8 17.37 -7.80 -4.06
N GLY A 9 18.32 -8.75 -4.05
CA GLY A 9 18.12 -10.14 -3.59
C GLY A 9 17.76 -10.26 -2.10
N HIS A 10 17.16 -9.22 -1.52
CA HIS A 10 16.76 -9.06 -0.13
C HIS A 10 15.24 -9.07 0.03
N TYR A 11 14.53 -9.75 -0.89
CA TYR A 11 13.07 -9.77 -0.97
C TYR A 11 12.41 -9.94 0.41
N VAL A 12 12.78 -11.00 1.12
CA VAL A 12 12.21 -11.34 2.44
C VAL A 12 12.39 -10.24 3.49
N VAL A 13 13.51 -9.50 3.46
CA VAL A 13 13.80 -8.46 4.44
C VAL A 13 12.92 -7.24 4.21
N VAL A 14 12.80 -6.81 2.95
CA VAL A 14 11.96 -5.65 2.60
C VAL A 14 10.49 -5.95 2.83
N LEU A 15 10.04 -7.16 2.48
CA LEU A 15 8.66 -7.59 2.74
C LEU A 15 8.32 -7.50 4.24
N ALA A 16 9.20 -8.01 5.10
CA ALA A 16 9.02 -7.93 6.54
C ALA A 16 8.99 -6.48 7.07
N GLU A 17 9.76 -5.57 6.48
CA GLU A 17 9.71 -4.15 6.82
C GLU A 17 8.41 -3.48 6.34
N ILE A 18 7.91 -3.82 5.16
CA ILE A 18 6.63 -3.31 4.64
C ILE A 18 5.48 -3.76 5.54
N GLU A 19 5.45 -5.03 5.96
CA GLU A 19 4.45 -5.54 6.90
C GLU A 19 4.50 -4.77 8.25
N LYS A 20 5.69 -4.50 8.77
CA LYS A 20 5.85 -3.69 9.99
C LYS A 20 5.28 -2.28 9.81
N ILE A 21 5.57 -1.64 8.68
CA ILE A 21 5.05 -0.31 8.37
C ILE A 21 3.53 -0.33 8.26
N ALA A 22 2.95 -1.32 7.56
CA ALA A 22 1.50 -1.48 7.44
C ALA A 22 0.83 -1.57 8.82
N LYS A 23 1.43 -2.32 9.75
CA LYS A 23 0.96 -2.44 11.13
C LYS A 23 1.12 -1.13 11.92
N ILE A 24 2.25 -0.45 11.78
CA ILE A 24 2.49 0.85 12.46
C ILE A 24 1.45 1.88 12.01
N ILE A 25 1.17 1.98 10.71
CA ILE A 25 0.19 2.95 10.19
C ILE A 25 -1.20 2.67 10.77
N ALA A 26 -1.65 1.41 10.81
CA ALA A 26 -2.93 1.03 11.41
C ALA A 26 -3.03 1.44 12.88
N LEU A 27 -2.00 1.13 13.68
CA LEU A 27 -1.92 1.52 15.08
C LEU A 27 -1.89 3.05 15.26
N CYS A 28 -1.17 3.78 14.40
CA CYS A 28 -1.15 5.23 14.42
C CYS A 28 -2.54 5.82 14.15
N PHE A 29 -3.29 5.27 13.18
CA PHE A 29 -4.64 5.74 12.86
C PHE A 29 -5.61 5.49 14.01
N GLN A 30 -5.55 4.31 14.63
CA GLN A 30 -6.34 4.01 15.81
C GLN A 30 -5.96 4.91 16.99
N GLY A 31 -4.68 4.99 17.36
CA GLY A 31 -4.20 5.75 18.51
C GLY A 31 -4.37 7.26 18.37
N CYS A 32 -4.51 7.77 17.15
CA CYS A 32 -4.81 9.17 16.88
C CYS A 32 -6.31 9.48 16.77
N ASP A 33 -7.20 8.51 17.02
CA ASP A 33 -8.65 8.57 16.79
C ASP A 33 -9.00 9.04 15.37
N PHE A 34 -8.19 8.67 14.37
CA PHE A 34 -8.27 9.21 13.02
C PHE A 34 -9.66 8.97 12.40
N TYR A 35 -10.16 7.74 12.48
CA TYR A 35 -11.45 7.37 11.91
C TYR A 35 -12.61 8.11 12.58
N VAL A 36 -12.57 8.27 13.91
CA VAL A 36 -13.58 9.02 14.66
C VAL A 36 -13.56 10.49 14.26
N LYS A 37 -12.37 11.11 14.21
CA LYS A 37 -12.20 12.52 13.81
C LYS A 37 -12.62 12.79 12.37
N LYS A 38 -12.51 11.79 11.50
CA LYS A 38 -12.96 11.87 10.11
C LYS A 38 -14.39 11.40 9.89
N GLY A 39 -15.08 10.89 10.91
CA GLY A 39 -16.44 10.35 10.78
C GLY A 39 -16.51 9.11 9.87
N ILE A 40 -15.40 8.36 9.75
CA ILE A 40 -15.32 7.17 8.90
C ILE A 40 -15.74 5.96 9.74
N ASN A 41 -16.80 5.27 9.33
CA ASN A 41 -17.17 3.97 9.90
C ASN A 41 -16.60 2.84 9.05
N LEU A 42 -15.53 2.20 9.53
CA LEU A 42 -14.88 1.07 8.84
C LEU A 42 -15.86 -0.09 8.57
N GLN A 43 -16.83 -0.32 9.46
CA GLN A 43 -17.81 -1.41 9.33
C GLN A 43 -18.79 -1.21 8.15
N ASN A 44 -18.87 0.00 7.59
CA ASN A 44 -19.69 0.25 6.40
C ASN A 44 -19.04 -0.30 5.12
N ASN A 45 -17.74 -0.56 5.12
CA ASN A 45 -17.03 -1.12 3.97
C ASN A 45 -16.95 -2.64 4.10
N PRO A 46 -17.50 -3.43 3.16
CA PRO A 46 -17.43 -4.89 3.21
C PRO A 46 -16.01 -5.45 3.39
N ARG A 47 -14.97 -4.76 2.89
CA ARG A 47 -13.57 -5.19 3.00
C ARG A 47 -12.99 -5.08 4.41
N HIS A 48 -13.56 -4.19 5.22
CA HIS A 48 -13.14 -3.94 6.59
C HIS A 48 -14.21 -4.35 7.61
N LYS A 49 -15.31 -4.94 7.12
CA LYS A 49 -16.32 -5.53 7.95
C LYS A 49 -15.67 -6.65 8.78
N ASP A 50 -15.95 -6.65 10.08
CA ASP A 50 -15.42 -7.63 11.03
C ASP A 50 -13.90 -7.52 11.32
N LYS A 51 -13.17 -6.58 10.69
CA LYS A 51 -11.78 -6.24 11.05
C LYS A 51 -11.74 -5.23 12.20
N ASP A 52 -10.76 -5.35 13.09
CA ASP A 52 -10.47 -4.32 14.09
C ASP A 52 -9.79 -3.11 13.42
N SER A 53 -10.00 -1.92 13.98
CA SER A 53 -9.36 -0.68 13.49
C SER A 53 -7.82 -0.69 13.57
N SER A 54 -7.25 -1.59 14.37
CA SER A 54 -5.81 -1.82 14.56
C SER A 54 -5.24 -2.93 13.69
N ASP A 55 -6.10 -3.68 12.98
CA ASP A 55 -5.64 -4.74 12.10
C ASP A 55 -4.74 -4.15 11.01
N MET A 56 -3.69 -4.90 10.69
CA MET A 56 -2.73 -4.50 9.67
C MET A 56 -3.45 -4.30 8.32
N PHE A 57 -3.07 -3.25 7.59
CA PHE A 57 -3.58 -3.04 6.25
C PHE A 57 -3.15 -4.16 5.31
N ASP A 58 -4.04 -4.51 4.38
CA ASP A 58 -3.70 -5.41 3.28
C ASP A 58 -2.62 -4.75 2.41
N VAL A 59 -1.53 -5.47 2.15
CA VAL A 59 -0.41 -5.01 1.32
C VAL A 59 -0.53 -5.65 -0.06
N LEU A 60 -0.52 -4.83 -1.11
CA LEU A 60 -0.53 -5.27 -2.51
C LEU A 60 0.81 -4.90 -3.15
N PHE A 61 1.35 -5.82 -3.95
CA PHE A 61 2.58 -5.66 -4.71
C PHE A 61 2.25 -5.64 -6.19
N GLU A 62 2.91 -4.74 -6.92
CA GLU A 62 2.69 -4.51 -8.35
C GLU A 62 4.04 -4.53 -9.05
N ASP A 63 4.29 -5.62 -9.76
CA ASP A 63 5.60 -5.92 -10.35
C ASP A 63 5.76 -5.27 -11.74
N ASP A 64 4.66 -4.99 -12.44
CA ASP A 64 4.67 -4.47 -13.82
C ASP A 64 4.80 -2.94 -13.92
N LEU A 65 5.09 -2.26 -12.80
CA LEU A 65 5.24 -0.81 -12.79
C LEU A 65 6.61 -0.39 -13.34
N PRO A 66 6.68 0.69 -14.14
CA PRO A 66 7.96 1.28 -14.51
C PRO A 66 8.80 1.56 -13.25
N GLN A 67 10.00 0.99 -13.20
CA GLN A 67 10.95 1.25 -12.12
C GLN A 67 12.07 2.18 -12.60
N GLN A 68 12.51 3.07 -11.73
CA GLN A 68 13.70 3.88 -11.97
C GLN A 68 14.94 2.98 -12.10
N SER A 69 15.90 3.39 -12.91
CA SER A 69 17.19 2.70 -12.96
C SER A 69 17.98 2.91 -11.66
N SER A 70 18.78 1.91 -11.28
CA SER A 70 19.64 2.01 -10.09
C SER A 70 20.58 3.22 -10.21
N GLY A 71 20.59 4.07 -9.19
CA GLY A 71 21.40 5.29 -9.15
C GLY A 71 20.74 6.55 -9.75
N SER A 72 19.52 6.43 -10.30
CA SER A 72 18.69 7.60 -10.62
C SER A 72 18.21 8.31 -9.35
N LEU A 73 18.02 9.63 -9.43
CA LEU A 73 17.43 10.46 -8.37
C LEU A 73 15.97 10.83 -8.68
N ASP A 74 15.35 10.15 -9.65
CA ASP A 74 14.03 10.48 -10.18
C ASP A 74 12.89 9.73 -9.47
N CYS A 75 13.15 9.12 -8.32
CA CYS A 75 12.17 8.34 -7.55
C CYS A 75 10.85 9.10 -7.32
N GLY A 76 10.94 10.41 -7.07
CA GLY A 76 9.77 11.27 -6.90
C GLY A 76 8.90 11.36 -8.15
N VAL A 77 9.49 11.36 -9.34
CA VAL A 77 8.74 11.41 -10.62
C VAL A 77 7.94 10.11 -10.80
N PHE A 78 8.55 8.95 -10.53
CA PHE A 78 7.87 7.67 -10.59
C PHE A 78 6.74 7.55 -9.55
N MET A 79 6.97 8.03 -8.32
CA MET A 79 5.92 8.07 -7.29
C MET A 79 4.74 8.97 -7.69
N VAL A 80 5.00 10.15 -8.25
CA VAL A 80 3.95 11.08 -8.70
C VAL A 80 3.18 10.49 -9.87
N MET A 81 3.87 9.91 -10.85
CA MET A 81 3.23 9.22 -11.97
C MET A 81 2.31 8.10 -11.50
N TYR A 82 2.79 7.26 -10.57
CA TYR A 82 1.99 6.16 -10.00
C TYR A 82 0.75 6.67 -9.26
N ALA A 83 0.90 7.71 -8.43
CA ALA A 83 -0.22 8.33 -7.71
C ALA A 83 -1.23 8.97 -8.68
N GLU A 84 -0.75 9.57 -9.76
CA GLU A 84 -1.58 10.14 -10.82
C GLU A 84 -2.39 9.04 -11.53
N CYS A 85 -1.77 7.94 -11.94
CA CYS A 85 -2.47 6.78 -12.52
C CYS A 85 -3.59 6.26 -11.61
N LEU A 86 -3.29 6.07 -10.32
CA LEU A 86 -4.28 5.65 -9.32
C LEU A 86 -5.45 6.63 -9.18
N SER A 87 -5.18 7.93 -9.29
CA SER A 87 -6.19 8.98 -9.14
C SER A 87 -7.22 9.01 -10.27
N TYR A 88 -6.82 8.61 -11.49
CA TYR A 88 -7.70 8.53 -12.64
C TYR A 88 -8.61 7.29 -12.62
N GLY A 89 -8.54 6.45 -11.58
CA GLY A 89 -9.33 5.22 -11.50
C GLY A 89 -8.83 4.14 -12.46
N HIS A 90 -7.63 4.31 -13.04
CA HIS A 90 -6.90 3.19 -13.58
C HIS A 90 -6.54 2.30 -12.38
N GLU A 91 -7.26 1.19 -12.23
CA GLU A 91 -6.78 0.08 -11.44
C GLU A 91 -5.36 -0.21 -11.95
N VAL A 92 -4.39 -0.15 -11.04
CA VAL A 92 -3.12 -0.85 -11.28
C VAL A 92 -3.54 -2.28 -11.59
N ILE A 93 -3.06 -2.78 -12.73
CA ILE A 93 -3.58 -3.98 -13.38
C ILE A 93 -3.89 -4.99 -12.29
N PRO A 94 -5.16 -5.37 -12.08
CA PRO A 94 -5.46 -6.44 -11.15
C PRO A 94 -4.80 -7.67 -11.77
N THR A 95 -3.64 -8.06 -11.25
CA THR A 95 -3.15 -9.43 -11.43
C THR A 95 -4.29 -10.28 -10.88
N GLU A 96 -4.97 -10.98 -11.80
CA GLU A 96 -6.30 -11.57 -11.61
C GLU A 96 -6.48 -12.14 -10.20
N PHE A 97 -7.43 -11.58 -9.46
CA PHE A 97 -7.93 -12.25 -8.26
C PHE A 97 -8.80 -13.42 -8.73
N ASP A 98 -8.19 -14.59 -8.96
CA ASP A 98 -8.93 -15.86 -9.10
C ASP A 98 -9.41 -16.28 -7.70
N PRO A 99 -10.73 -16.35 -7.45
CA PRO A 99 -11.26 -16.77 -6.16
C PRO A 99 -11.41 -18.30 -6.04
N ASN A 100 -10.78 -19.09 -6.90
CA ASN A 100 -10.78 -20.56 -6.80
C ASN A 100 -9.69 -21.12 -5.89
#